data_AF-A0A9J7IVJ5-F1
#
_entry.id   AF-A0A9J7IVJ5-F1
#
_cell.length_a   1.000
_cell.length_b   1.000
_cell.length_c   1.000
_cell.angle_alpha   90.00
_cell.angle_beta   90.00
_cell.angle_gamma   90.00
#
_symmetry.space_group_name_H-M   'P 1'
#
loop_
_entity.id
_entity.type
_entity.pdbx_description
1 polymer ?
#
loop_
_entity_poly.entity_id
_entity_poly.type
_entity_poly.pdbx_seq_one_letter_code
_entity_poly.pdbx_strand_id
1 'polypeptide(L)'
;MYKCVQVCVLCYVCFVVFILIDLGKANDSVHHRHKRYLSFKNMSHFFLRFNFKVNMVPWTQIFAQALGFRMNWDTPPDTFHPYRNHFIHRRTVYSHTEKLLDKNGLNGFHCVRRAICEMEMIAEPRKTYHKLLKMVFRQQSSDTDRWHNRTTEDCKLSQLSCPFSFLDVSLFTDTV
;
A
#
# COMPACT_ATOMS: atom_id res chain seq x y z
N MET A 1 29.54 59.07 -19.00
CA MET A 1 28.72 57.99 -19.60
C MET A 1 29.16 56.59 -19.13
N TYR A 2 30.46 56.25 -19.15
CA TYR A 2 30.97 54.93 -18.70
C TYR A 2 30.66 54.55 -17.24
N LYS A 3 30.74 55.48 -16.29
CA LYS A 3 30.43 55.18 -14.87
C LYS A 3 28.95 54.81 -14.63
N CYS A 4 28.03 55.39 -15.42
CA CYS A 4 26.60 55.10 -15.30
C CYS A 4 26.29 53.69 -15.83
N VAL A 5 26.91 53.31 -16.96
CA VAL A 5 26.79 51.96 -17.54
C VAL A 5 27.35 50.90 -16.59
N GLN A 6 28.48 51.16 -15.93
CA GLN A 6 29.08 50.22 -14.98
C GLN A 6 28.21 50.00 -13.73
N VAL A 7 27.54 51.05 -13.25
CA VAL A 7 26.56 50.94 -12.14
C VAL A 7 25.33 50.15 -12.57
N CYS A 8 24.81 50.38 -13.78
CA CYS A 8 23.67 49.61 -14.30
C CYS A 8 24.00 48.12 -14.46
N VAL A 9 25.21 47.78 -14.92
CA VAL A 9 25.66 46.38 -15.05
C VAL A 9 25.79 45.74 -13.67
N LEU A 10 26.35 46.45 -12.68
CA LEU A 10 26.42 45.96 -11.29
C LEU A 10 25.03 45.70 -10.70
N CYS A 11 24.08 46.63 -10.89
CA CYS A 11 22.71 46.45 -10.43
C CYS A 11 22.02 45.25 -11.10
N TYR A 12 22.24 45.05 -12.40
CA TYR A 12 21.69 43.91 -13.13
C TYR A 12 22.26 42.57 -12.63
N VAL A 13 23.58 42.49 -12.41
CA VAL A 13 24.23 41.29 -11.87
C VAL A 13 23.72 41.00 -10.45
N CYS A 14 23.61 42.00 -9.60
CA CYS A 14 23.04 41.84 -8.25
C CYS A 14 21.59 41.33 -8.30
N PHE A 15 20.77 41.84 -9.23
CA PHE A 15 19.38 41.41 -9.39
C PHE A 15 19.28 39.95 -9.86
N VAL A 16 20.12 39.53 -10.82
CA VAL A 16 20.17 38.15 -11.30
C VAL A 16 20.60 37.18 -10.19
N VAL A 17 21.60 37.56 -9.39
CA VAL A 17 22.04 36.76 -8.24
C VAL A 17 20.94 36.61 -7.19
N PHE A 18 20.20 37.69 -6.92
CA PHE A 18 19.07 37.65 -5.97
C PHE A 18 17.98 36.68 -6.44
N ILE A 19 17.60 36.74 -7.72
CA ILE A 19 16.62 35.82 -8.30
C ILE A 19 17.08 34.36 -8.21
N LEU A 20 18.35 34.07 -8.47
CA LEU A 20 18.89 32.70 -8.38
C LEU A 20 18.84 32.14 -6.95
N ILE A 21 19.07 32.99 -5.93
CA ILE A 21 19.00 32.58 -4.52
C ILE A 21 17.55 32.28 -4.11
N ASP A 22 16.59 33.10 -4.53
CA ASP A 22 15.17 32.90 -4.20
C ASP A 22 14.58 31.67 -4.93
N LEU A 23 14.98 31.44 -6.19
CA LEU A 23 14.57 30.24 -6.94
C LEU A 23 15.11 28.95 -6.30
N GLY A 24 16.35 28.98 -5.77
CA GLY A 24 16.96 27.84 -5.09
C GLY A 24 16.24 27.46 -3.80
N LYS A 25 15.77 28.44 -3.01
CA LYS A 25 15.04 28.20 -1.75
C LYS A 25 13.62 27.65 -1.95
N ALA A 26 13.00 27.90 -3.10
CA ALA A 26 11.64 27.44 -3.37
C ALA A 26 11.55 25.91 -3.51
N ASN A 27 12.66 25.22 -3.79
CA ASN A 27 12.66 23.78 -4.09
C ASN A 27 12.80 22.86 -2.86
N ASP A 28 13.10 23.42 -1.68
CA ASP A 28 13.36 22.65 -0.45
C ASP A 28 12.15 22.52 0.49
N SER A 29 11.01 23.17 0.18
CA SER A 29 9.83 23.08 1.03
C SER A 29 9.01 21.81 0.75
N VAL A 30 9.54 20.66 1.15
CA VAL A 30 8.75 19.43 1.31
C VAL A 30 7.68 19.69 2.35
N HIS A 31 6.46 20.04 1.92
CA HIS A 31 5.33 20.26 2.82
C HIS A 31 5.04 18.98 3.62
N HIS A 32 5.55 18.92 4.84
CA HIS A 32 5.18 17.89 5.81
C HIS A 32 3.75 18.16 6.26
N ARG A 33 2.78 17.55 5.57
CA ARG A 33 1.39 17.54 6.04
C ARG A 33 1.36 16.85 7.41
N HIS A 34 1.04 17.62 8.44
CA HIS A 34 0.88 17.07 9.79
C HIS A 34 -0.30 16.08 9.77
N LYS A 35 -0.01 14.80 10.00
CA LYS A 35 -1.05 13.77 10.06
C LYS A 35 -1.86 13.98 11.33
N ARG A 36 -3.17 14.21 11.19
CA ARG A 36 -4.12 14.29 12.30
C ARG A 36 -4.77 12.92 12.46
N TYR A 37 -4.94 12.48 13.70
CA TYR A 37 -5.50 11.18 14.02
C TYR A 37 -6.77 11.35 14.84
N LEU A 38 -7.78 10.52 14.57
CA LEU A 38 -8.99 10.44 15.36
C LEU A 38 -8.71 9.54 16.57
N SER A 39 -8.86 10.09 17.78
CA SER A 39 -8.76 9.33 19.03
C SER A 39 -10.13 9.29 19.70
N PHE A 40 -10.55 8.09 20.06
CA PHE A 40 -11.76 7.88 20.85
C PHE A 40 -11.39 7.86 22.34
N LYS A 41 -12.21 8.49 23.19
CA LYS A 41 -12.05 8.44 24.65
C LYS A 41 -12.62 7.12 25.17
N ASN A 42 -12.14 6.63 26.31
CA ASN A 42 -12.59 5.37 26.95
C ASN A 42 -14.11 5.28 27.23
N MET A 43 -14.86 6.37 27.08
CA MET A 43 -16.30 6.45 27.33
C MET A 43 -17.15 6.37 26.04
N SER A 44 -16.55 6.12 24.87
CA SER A 44 -17.29 5.97 23.62
C SER A 44 -17.79 4.54 23.42
N HIS A 45 -19.10 4.36 23.23
CA HIS A 45 -19.68 3.08 22.84
C HIS A 45 -19.57 2.88 21.32
N PHE A 46 -18.99 1.77 20.90
CA PHE A 46 -18.88 1.40 19.49
C PHE A 46 -19.83 0.24 19.19
N PHE A 47 -20.57 0.32 18.09
CA PHE A 47 -21.36 -0.81 17.61
C PHE A 47 -21.15 -1.02 16.11
N LEU A 48 -21.09 -2.28 15.73
CA LEU A 48 -20.98 -2.72 14.34
C LEU A 48 -22.19 -3.59 14.02
N ARG A 49 -22.87 -3.28 12.92
CA ARG A 49 -24.03 -4.04 12.47
C ARG A 49 -23.82 -4.52 11.04
N PHE A 50 -23.77 -5.83 10.86
CA PHE A 50 -23.80 -6.47 9.56
C PHE A 50 -25.20 -7.00 9.31
N ASN A 51 -25.78 -6.69 8.15
CA ASN A 51 -27.05 -7.26 7.73
C ASN A 51 -26.83 -7.92 6.37
N PHE A 52 -27.13 -9.21 6.31
CA PHE A 52 -27.15 -10.00 5.10
C PHE A 52 -28.60 -10.30 4.75
N LYS A 53 -28.96 -10.13 3.49
CA LYS A 53 -30.23 -10.58 2.95
C LYS A 53 -29.93 -11.44 1.73
N VAL A 54 -30.44 -12.67 1.75
CA VAL A 54 -30.32 -13.60 0.64
C VAL A 54 -31.72 -14.04 0.25
N ASN A 55 -32.06 -13.88 -1.03
CA ASN A 55 -33.32 -14.40 -1.56
C ASN A 55 -33.17 -15.91 -1.70
N MET A 56 -34.12 -16.68 -1.16
CA MET A 56 -34.08 -18.15 -1.21
C MET A 56 -34.32 -18.66 -2.63
N VAL A 57 -35.02 -17.87 -3.45
CA VAL A 57 -35.43 -18.23 -4.81
C VAL A 57 -35.02 -17.12 -5.78
N PRO A 58 -34.38 -17.42 -6.93
CA PRO A 58 -33.86 -16.38 -7.84
C PRO A 58 -34.93 -15.49 -8.48
N TRP A 59 -36.14 -16.01 -8.71
CA TRP A 59 -37.18 -15.33 -9.50
C TRP A 59 -38.20 -14.54 -8.66
N THR A 60 -38.14 -14.59 -7.32
CA THR A 60 -39.01 -13.76 -6.45
C THR A 60 -38.24 -13.21 -5.25
N GLN A 61 -38.68 -12.07 -4.75
CA GLN A 61 -38.16 -11.48 -3.50
C GLN A 61 -39.03 -11.80 -2.27
N ILE A 62 -40.07 -12.62 -2.46
CA ILE A 62 -41.08 -12.93 -1.45
C ILE A 62 -40.48 -13.81 -0.35
N PHE A 63 -39.64 -14.77 -0.74
CA PHE A 63 -38.93 -15.64 0.19
C PHE A 63 -37.46 -15.22 0.29
N ALA A 64 -37.12 -14.55 1.39
CA ALA A 64 -35.74 -14.14 1.69
C ALA A 64 -35.40 -14.46 3.13
N GLN A 65 -34.16 -14.90 3.35
CA GLN A 65 -33.57 -15.03 4.68
C GLN A 65 -32.71 -13.81 4.94
N ALA A 66 -32.91 -13.19 6.10
CA ALA A 66 -32.09 -12.09 6.58
C ALA A 66 -31.37 -12.50 7.86
N LEU A 67 -30.07 -12.24 7.90
CA LEU A 67 -29.23 -12.47 9.06
C LEU A 67 -28.59 -11.14 9.48
N GLY A 68 -28.79 -10.78 10.73
CA GLY A 68 -28.22 -9.57 11.32
C GLY A 68 -27.25 -9.93 12.43
N PHE A 69 -26.00 -9.49 12.32
CA PHE A 69 -25.03 -9.58 13.41
C PHE A 69 -24.82 -8.18 13.97
N ARG A 70 -25.05 -8.02 15.27
CA ARG A 70 -24.74 -6.78 16.00
C ARG A 70 -23.70 -7.08 17.06
N MET A 71 -22.58 -6.40 16.96
CA MET A 71 -21.53 -6.41 17.96
C MET A 71 -21.53 -5.05 18.66
N ASN A 72 -21.65 -5.06 19.99
CA ASN A 72 -21.54 -3.86 20.81
C ASN A 72 -20.29 -3.99 21.67
N TRP A 73 -19.48 -2.94 21.72
CA TRP A 73 -18.33 -2.83 22.60
C TRP A 73 -18.56 -1.68 23.57
N ASP A 74 -18.48 -1.98 24.88
CA ASP A 74 -18.62 -0.99 25.95
C ASP A 74 -17.41 -0.04 26.02
N THR A 75 -16.27 -0.48 25.52
CA THR A 75 -15.07 0.31 25.31
C THR A 75 -14.39 -0.23 24.05
N PRO A 76 -13.87 0.61 23.13
CA PRO A 76 -13.13 0.11 21.98
C PRO A 76 -11.97 -0.76 22.49
N PRO A 77 -11.81 -1.99 21.99
CA PRO A 77 -10.75 -2.87 22.47
C PRO A 77 -9.38 -2.22 22.24
N ASP A 78 -8.38 -2.48 23.09
CA ASP A 78 -7.04 -1.86 22.99
C ASP A 78 -6.35 -2.15 21.64
N THR A 79 -6.77 -3.20 20.94
CA THR A 79 -6.37 -3.52 19.55
C THR A 79 -6.94 -2.54 18.52
N PHE A 80 -8.03 -1.85 18.85
CA PHE A 80 -8.67 -0.77 18.10
C PHE A 80 -8.08 0.60 18.45
N HIS A 81 -6.83 0.64 18.91
CA HIS A 81 -6.07 1.88 18.91
C HIS A 81 -5.53 2.12 17.49
N PRO A 82 -6.08 3.10 16.73
CA PRO A 82 -5.56 3.46 15.41
C PRO A 82 -4.07 3.89 15.47
N TYR A 83 -3.56 4.21 16.67
CA TYR A 83 -2.19 4.63 16.92
C TYR A 83 -1.14 3.51 16.93
N ARG A 84 -1.50 2.25 17.27
CA ARG A 84 -0.48 1.20 17.49
C ARG A 84 -0.41 0.15 16.37
N ASN A 85 -1.51 -0.08 15.65
CA ASN A 85 -1.61 -1.22 14.71
C ASN A 85 -2.05 -0.89 13.27
N HIS A 86 -2.32 0.38 12.92
CA HIS A 86 -3.17 0.66 11.75
C HIS A 86 -2.49 1.15 10.46
N PHE A 87 -1.21 0.84 10.26
CA PHE A 87 -0.65 0.85 8.92
C PHE A 87 0.03 -0.49 8.66
N ILE A 88 -0.71 -1.43 8.07
CA ILE A 88 -0.09 -2.58 7.42
C ILE A 88 0.81 -2.02 6.32
N HIS A 89 2.09 -1.89 6.63
CA HIS A 89 3.08 -1.45 5.66
C HIS A 89 3.39 -2.62 4.72
N ARG A 90 3.47 -2.33 3.43
CA ARG A 90 3.85 -3.32 2.40
C ARG A 90 5.15 -4.04 2.77
N ARG A 91 6.15 -3.30 3.28
CA ARG A 91 7.41 -3.87 3.77
C ARG A 91 7.21 -4.95 4.85
N THR A 92 6.25 -4.73 5.75
CA THR A 92 5.93 -5.68 6.84
C THR A 92 5.23 -6.91 6.27
N VAL A 93 4.30 -6.72 5.32
CA VAL A 93 3.66 -7.83 4.59
C VAL A 93 4.72 -8.66 3.87
N TYR A 94 5.59 -8.03 3.09
CA TYR A 94 6.65 -8.72 2.34
C TYR A 94 7.59 -9.47 3.28
N SER A 95 8.03 -8.86 4.38
CA SER A 95 8.89 -9.50 5.37
C SER A 95 8.21 -10.68 6.07
N HIS A 96 6.92 -10.58 6.39
CA HIS A 96 6.18 -11.68 7.01
C HIS A 96 5.94 -12.82 6.01
N THR A 97 5.62 -12.50 4.76
CA THR A 97 5.48 -13.48 3.68
C THR A 97 6.79 -14.20 3.41
N GLU A 98 7.92 -13.47 3.34
CA GLU A 98 9.25 -14.05 3.22
C GLU A 98 9.53 -15.05 4.35
N LYS A 99 9.38 -14.63 5.61
CA LYS A 99 9.58 -15.50 6.78
C LYS A 99 8.65 -16.72 6.79
N LEU A 100 7.41 -16.55 6.35
CA LEU A 100 6.44 -17.65 6.26
C LEU A 100 6.93 -18.69 5.24
N LEU A 101 7.37 -18.24 4.07
CA LEU A 101 7.82 -19.12 2.99
C LEU A 101 9.16 -19.78 3.32
N ASP A 102 10.08 -19.05 3.95
CA ASP A 102 11.34 -19.60 4.48
C ASP A 102 11.08 -20.74 5.47
N LYS A 103 10.11 -20.57 6.37
CA LYS A 103 9.70 -21.62 7.33
C LYS A 103 9.12 -22.86 6.65
N ASN A 104 8.61 -22.72 5.43
CA ASN A 104 8.08 -23.84 4.63
C ASN A 104 9.13 -24.42 3.68
N GLY A 105 10.42 -24.08 3.84
CA GLY A 105 11.52 -24.63 3.05
C GLY A 105 11.65 -24.02 1.65
N LEU A 106 10.96 -22.92 1.38
CA LEU A 106 11.10 -22.16 0.12
C LEU A 106 12.06 -20.99 0.32
N ASN A 107 12.63 -20.47 -0.76
CA ASN A 107 13.39 -19.23 -0.69
C ASN A 107 12.41 -18.03 -0.68
N GLY A 108 12.04 -17.57 0.51
CA GLY A 108 10.99 -16.59 0.73
C GLY A 108 11.27 -15.25 0.04
N PHE A 109 12.53 -14.82 -0.02
CA PHE A 109 12.93 -13.61 -0.73
C PHE A 109 12.60 -13.72 -2.22
N HIS A 110 13.03 -14.83 -2.86
CA HIS A 110 12.74 -15.08 -4.26
C HIS A 110 11.24 -15.32 -4.52
N CYS A 111 10.50 -15.89 -3.57
CA CYS A 111 9.05 -16.03 -3.71
C CYS A 111 8.30 -14.70 -3.70
N VAL A 112 8.65 -13.79 -2.79
CA VAL A 112 8.07 -12.44 -2.78
C VAL A 112 8.44 -11.69 -4.06
N ARG A 113 9.69 -11.81 -4.50
CA ARG A 113 10.15 -11.21 -5.77
C ARG A 113 9.43 -11.81 -6.98
N ARG A 114 9.22 -13.12 -7.01
CA ARG A 114 8.42 -13.82 -8.03
C ARG A 114 7.00 -13.27 -8.09
N ALA A 115 6.34 -13.13 -6.95
CA ALA A 115 4.99 -12.57 -6.86
C ALA A 115 4.89 -11.17 -7.47
N ILE A 116 5.89 -10.32 -7.17
CA ILE A 116 5.99 -8.98 -7.74
C ILE A 116 6.11 -9.03 -9.27
N CYS A 117 7.02 -9.86 -9.80
CA CYS A 117 7.19 -10.02 -11.26
C CYS A 117 5.92 -10.55 -11.93
N GLU A 118 5.23 -11.52 -11.33
CA GLU A 118 3.98 -12.07 -11.83
C GLU A 118 2.85 -11.03 -11.87
N MET A 119 2.72 -10.20 -10.83
CA MET A 119 1.68 -9.16 -10.79
C MET A 119 1.91 -8.04 -11.80
N GLU A 120 3.16 -7.76 -12.18
CA GLU A 120 3.48 -6.79 -13.22
C GLU A 120 3.17 -7.28 -14.63
N MET A 121 3.34 -8.58 -14.89
CA MET A 121 2.99 -9.18 -16.18
C MET A 121 1.48 -9.17 -16.45
N ILE A 122 0.65 -9.11 -15.41
CA ILE A 122 -0.81 -9.04 -15.55
C ILE A 122 -1.20 -7.58 -15.84
N ALA A 123 -1.44 -7.23 -17.10
CA ALA A 123 -1.94 -5.90 -17.48
C ALA A 123 -3.30 -5.60 -16.81
N GLU A 124 -4.28 -6.49 -16.99
CA GLU A 124 -5.65 -6.34 -16.49
C GLU A 124 -6.10 -7.49 -15.58
N PRO A 125 -6.15 -7.29 -14.25
CA PRO A 125 -6.62 -8.32 -13.32
C PRO A 125 -8.15 -8.49 -13.40
N ARG A 126 -8.61 -9.61 -13.97
CA ARG A 126 -10.06 -9.94 -14.09
C ARG A 126 -10.69 -10.36 -12.76
N LYS A 127 -10.01 -11.22 -11.98
CA LYS A 127 -10.50 -11.76 -10.69
C LYS A 127 -10.21 -10.79 -9.54
N THR A 128 -11.09 -10.72 -8.55
CA THR A 128 -10.91 -9.89 -7.33
C THR A 128 -9.60 -10.20 -6.63
N TYR A 129 -9.22 -11.47 -6.55
CA TYR A 129 -7.96 -11.89 -5.96
C TYR A 129 -6.72 -11.34 -6.68
N HIS A 130 -6.70 -11.36 -8.01
CA HIS A 130 -5.60 -10.76 -8.78
C HIS A 130 -5.53 -9.25 -8.55
N LYS A 131 -6.68 -8.57 -8.40
CA LYS A 131 -6.73 -7.14 -8.04
C LYS A 131 -6.11 -6.89 -6.68
N LEU A 132 -6.40 -7.75 -5.70
CA LEU A 132 -5.81 -7.67 -4.35
C LEU A 132 -4.30 -7.92 -4.39
N LEU A 133 -3.84 -8.98 -5.05
CA LEU A 133 -2.42 -9.27 -5.19
C LEU A 133 -1.68 -8.13 -5.90
N LYS A 134 -2.22 -7.63 -7.01
CA LYS A 134 -1.66 -6.47 -7.72
C LYS A 134 -1.66 -5.23 -6.84
N MET A 135 -2.69 -5.05 -6.01
CA MET A 135 -2.72 -3.97 -5.04
C MET A 135 -1.63 -4.14 -3.97
N VAL A 136 -1.38 -5.35 -3.45
CA VAL A 136 -0.40 -5.63 -2.38
C VAL A 136 1.05 -5.59 -2.88
N PHE A 137 1.32 -6.13 -4.07
CA PHE A 137 2.67 -6.26 -4.61
C PHE A 137 3.10 -5.13 -5.56
N ARG A 138 2.31 -4.07 -5.68
CA ARG A 138 2.69 -2.87 -6.44
C ARG A 138 3.74 -2.04 -5.71
N GLN A 139 4.74 -1.55 -6.43
CA GLN A 139 5.71 -0.58 -5.90
C GLN A 139 5.01 0.76 -5.66
N GLN A 140 5.08 1.26 -4.43
CA GLN A 140 4.48 2.53 -4.03
C GLN A 140 5.45 3.44 -3.27
N SER A 141 6.47 2.85 -2.63
CA SER A 141 7.46 3.56 -1.80
C SER A 141 8.83 2.88 -1.87
N SER A 142 9.88 3.65 -1.62
CA SER A 142 11.26 3.17 -1.56
C SER A 142 11.52 2.15 -0.44
N ASP A 143 10.68 2.12 0.59
CA ASP A 143 10.74 1.12 1.69
C ASP A 143 10.69 -0.34 1.20
N THR A 144 10.24 -0.57 -0.03
CA THR A 144 10.10 -1.90 -0.64
C THR A 144 11.13 -2.18 -1.73
N ASP A 145 12.12 -1.31 -1.93
CA ASP A 145 13.14 -1.42 -2.98
C ASP A 145 14.00 -2.67 -2.84
N ARG A 146 14.13 -3.24 -1.64
CA ARG A 146 14.80 -4.55 -1.44
C ARG A 146 14.24 -5.64 -2.36
N TRP A 147 12.92 -5.67 -2.56
CA TRP A 147 12.26 -6.65 -3.43
C TRP A 147 12.01 -6.10 -4.83
N HIS A 148 11.82 -4.78 -4.95
CA HIS A 148 11.50 -4.12 -6.22
C HIS A 148 12.71 -3.74 -7.08
N ASN A 149 13.89 -3.53 -6.51
CA ASN A 149 15.11 -3.27 -7.27
C ASN A 149 15.57 -4.58 -7.92
N ARG A 150 15.20 -4.75 -9.20
CA ARG A 150 15.36 -6.00 -9.95
C ARG A 150 15.49 -5.73 -11.44
N THR A 151 16.20 -6.62 -12.11
CA THR A 151 16.27 -6.71 -13.57
C THR A 151 15.28 -7.76 -14.10
N THR A 152 15.11 -7.82 -15.42
CA THR A 152 14.28 -8.86 -16.05
C THR A 152 14.87 -10.27 -15.85
N GLU A 153 16.19 -10.40 -15.70
CA GLU A 153 16.88 -11.65 -15.41
C GLU A 153 16.63 -12.13 -13.98
N ASP A 154 16.61 -11.21 -13.01
CA ASP A 154 16.27 -11.51 -11.60
C ASP A 154 14.87 -12.12 -11.45
N CYS A 155 13.92 -11.69 -12.28
CA CYS A 155 12.57 -12.27 -12.30
C CYS A 155 12.60 -13.74 -12.74
N LYS A 156 13.38 -14.08 -13.77
CA LYS A 156 13.55 -15.48 -14.22
C LYS A 156 14.24 -16.32 -13.15
N LEU A 157 15.29 -15.80 -12.53
CA LEU A 157 15.98 -16.46 -11.42
C LEU A 157 15.02 -16.73 -10.26
N SER A 158 14.16 -15.77 -9.93
CA SER A 158 13.19 -15.89 -8.84
C SER A 158 12.07 -16.90 -9.15
N GLN A 159 11.66 -17.01 -10.41
CA GLN A 159 10.74 -18.04 -10.88
C GLN A 159 11.35 -19.45 -10.77
N LEU A 160 12.65 -19.60 -11.04
CA LEU A 160 13.36 -20.88 -10.89
C LEU A 160 13.60 -21.23 -9.42
N SER A 161 13.93 -20.24 -8.59
CA SER A 161 14.31 -20.44 -7.18
C SER A 161 13.10 -20.70 -6.27
N CYS A 162 11.95 -20.12 -6.58
CA CYS A 162 10.72 -20.35 -5.84
C CYS A 162 9.69 -21.06 -6.72
N PRO A 163 9.36 -22.34 -6.50
CA PRO A 163 8.35 -23.06 -7.29
C PRO A 163 6.91 -22.58 -7.04
N PHE A 164 6.66 -21.89 -5.92
CA PHE A 164 5.33 -21.42 -5.53
C PHE A 164 4.93 -20.12 -6.25
N SER A 165 3.73 -20.09 -6.85
CA SER A 165 3.09 -18.87 -7.37
C SER A 165 1.87 -18.52 -6.55
N PHE A 166 1.69 -17.23 -6.25
CA PHE A 166 0.46 -16.74 -5.64
C PHE A 166 -0.73 -16.80 -6.61
N LEU A 167 -0.51 -16.88 -7.92
CA LEU A 167 -1.60 -16.98 -8.90
C LEU A 167 -2.27 -18.36 -8.89
N ASP A 168 -1.54 -19.38 -8.47
CA ASP A 168 -2.00 -20.78 -8.46
C ASP A 168 -2.71 -21.17 -7.15
N VAL A 169 -2.82 -20.24 -6.20
CA VAL A 169 -3.54 -20.47 -4.94
C VAL A 169 -5.03 -20.60 -5.24
N SER A 170 -5.60 -21.76 -4.93
CA SER A 170 -7.04 -21.99 -5.02
C SER A 170 -7.79 -20.98 -4.14
N LEU A 171 -8.75 -20.27 -4.73
CA LEU A 171 -9.66 -19.38 -4.01
C LEU A 171 -10.63 -20.13 -3.09
N PHE A 172 -10.71 -21.44 -3.25
CA PHE A 172 -11.52 -22.35 -2.45
C PHE A 172 -10.56 -23.24 -1.67
N THR A 173 -10.07 -22.75 -0.53
CA THR A 173 -9.41 -23.61 0.47
C THR A 173 -10.37 -24.02 1.58
N ASP A 174 -11.65 -23.64 1.51
CA ASP A 174 -12.72 -24.06 2.42
C ASP A 174 -13.67 -25.11 1.80
N THR A 175 -13.11 -26.19 1.24
CA THR A 175 -13.91 -27.39 0.92
C THR A 175 -13.24 -28.61 1.52
N VAL A 176 -13.42 -28.79 2.83
CA VAL A 176 -13.42 -30.10 3.50
C VAL A 176 -14.59 -30.11 4.47
#